data_AF-A0A944BTH7-F1
#
_entry.id   AF-A0A944BTH7-F1
#
_cell.length_a   1.000
_cell.length_b   1.000
_cell.length_c   1.000
_cell.angle_alpha   90.00
_cell.angle_beta   90.00
_cell.angle_gamma   90.00
#
_symmetry.space_group_name_H-M   'P 1'
#
loop_
_entity.id
_entity.type
_entity.pdbx_description
1 polymer ?
#
loop_
_entity_poly.entity_id
_entity_poly.type
_entity_poly.pdbx_seq_one_letter_code
_entity_poly.pdbx_strand_id
1 'polypeptide(L)'
;MSELEEYWNSQSLLTKIVMALASPIFVIVAGAEHLIARMTGTTYNEVNIIIYYLVIPLSWAIMLDYITGMPFSAPLYSLGWIIFIWKDKMKFSDRCDWAFDKSVDFLLWFKRIGWNYIVSSVIICVVVPILIYAELIYAIISQN
;
A
#
# COMPACT_ATOMS: atom_id res chain seq x y z
N MET A 1 -9.32 -14.84 -32.98
CA MET A 1 -9.24 -13.74 -31.99
C MET A 1 -8.86 -14.38 -30.67
N SER A 2 -7.82 -13.88 -30.00
CA SER A 2 -7.43 -14.44 -28.70
C SER A 2 -8.41 -13.97 -27.61
N GLU A 3 -8.68 -14.78 -26.59
CA GLU A 3 -9.58 -14.41 -25.48
C GLU A 3 -9.18 -13.08 -24.81
N LEU A 4 -7.89 -12.74 -24.84
CA LEU A 4 -7.34 -11.47 -24.34
C LEU A 4 -7.75 -10.27 -25.19
N GLU A 5 -7.81 -10.45 -26.51
CA GLU A 5 -8.21 -9.41 -27.46
C GLU A 5 -9.70 -9.09 -27.31
N GLU A 6 -10.51 -10.13 -27.07
CA GLU A 6 -11.94 -10.01 -26.82
C GLU A 6 -12.23 -9.36 -25.46
N TYR A 7 -11.51 -9.76 -24.40
CA TYR A 7 -11.54 -9.11 -23.10
C TYR A 7 -11.15 -7.63 -23.19
N TRP A 8 -10.03 -7.33 -23.84
CA TRP A 8 -9.57 -5.94 -24.03
C TRP A 8 -10.62 -5.11 -24.76
N ASN A 9 -11.20 -5.64 -25.84
CA ASN A 9 -12.20 -4.91 -26.62
C ASN A 9 -13.50 -4.65 -25.85
N SER A 10 -13.87 -5.52 -24.90
CA SER A 10 -15.04 -5.35 -24.03
C SER A 10 -14.92 -4.23 -22.99
N GLN A 11 -13.69 -3.77 -22.68
CA GLN A 11 -13.45 -2.76 -21.64
C GLN A 11 -13.73 -1.33 -22.12
N SER A 12 -14.22 -0.50 -21.19
CA SER A 12 -14.42 0.93 -21.43
C SER A 12 -13.09 1.63 -21.75
N LEU A 13 -13.14 2.74 -22.50
CA LEU A 13 -11.97 3.55 -22.83
C LEU A 13 -11.21 4.01 -21.57
N LEU A 14 -11.95 4.41 -20.53
CA LEU A 14 -11.38 4.81 -19.25
C LEU A 14 -10.62 3.66 -18.60
N THR A 15 -11.20 2.46 -18.56
CA THR A 15 -10.53 1.28 -17.99
C THR A 15 -9.24 0.96 -18.74
N LYS A 16 -9.24 1.06 -20.07
CA LYS A 16 -8.03 0.86 -20.89
C LYS A 16 -6.93 1.84 -20.55
N ILE A 17 -7.26 3.13 -20.44
CA ILE A 17 -6.31 4.18 -20.08
C ILE A 17 -5.75 3.93 -18.67
N VAL A 18 -6.60 3.65 -17.70
CA VAL A 18 -6.18 3.39 -16.31
C VAL A 18 -5.26 2.16 -16.24
N MET A 19 -5.59 1.07 -16.93
CA MET A 19 -4.73 -0.12 -16.98
C MET A 19 -3.38 0.15 -17.65
N ALA A 20 -3.36 0.92 -18.75
CA ALA A 20 -2.14 1.28 -19.46
C ALA A 20 -1.20 2.13 -18.59
N LEU A 21 -1.75 3.01 -17.74
CA LEU A 21 -0.98 3.83 -16.81
C LEU A 21 -0.57 3.06 -15.54
N ALA A 22 -1.45 2.22 -15.00
CA ALA A 22 -1.20 1.49 -13.76
C ALA A 22 -0.14 0.39 -13.92
N SER A 23 -0.15 -0.34 -15.03
CA SER A 23 0.77 -1.46 -15.28
C SER A 23 2.26 -1.12 -15.08
N PRO A 24 2.83 -0.08 -15.72
CA PRO A 24 4.24 0.26 -15.53
C PRO A 24 4.55 0.71 -14.09
N ILE A 25 3.64 1.47 -13.45
CA ILE A 25 3.80 1.91 -12.06
C ILE A 25 3.86 0.69 -11.14
N PHE A 26 2.92 -0.25 -11.31
CA PHE A 26 2.88 -1.49 -10.54
C PHE A 26 4.17 -2.29 -10.68
N VAL A 27 4.68 -2.46 -11.90
CA VAL A 27 5.93 -3.19 -12.16
C VAL A 27 7.12 -2.53 -11.47
N ILE A 28 7.21 -1.20 -11.50
CA ILE A 28 8.29 -0.46 -10.84
C ILE A 28 8.21 -0.63 -9.32
N VAL A 29 7.03 -0.44 -8.74
CA VAL A 29 6.82 -0.50 -7.29
C VAL A 29 7.04 -1.93 -6.77
N ALA A 30 6.38 -2.93 -7.37
CA ALA A 30 6.57 -4.33 -7.00
C ALA A 30 8.02 -4.78 -7.25
N GLY A 31 8.65 -4.29 -8.32
CA GLY A 31 10.07 -4.54 -8.61
C GLY A 31 11.00 -3.97 -7.53
N ALA A 32 10.72 -2.75 -7.04
CA ALA A 32 11.46 -2.15 -5.94
C ALA A 32 11.29 -2.94 -4.64
N GLU A 33 10.08 -3.38 -4.31
CA GLU A 33 9.81 -4.23 -3.14
C GLU A 33 10.54 -5.57 -3.22
N HIS A 34 10.52 -6.22 -4.39
CA HIS A 34 11.28 -7.45 -4.62
C HIS A 34 12.79 -7.22 -4.52
N LEU A 35 13.31 -6.07 -4.95
CA LEU A 35 14.72 -5.72 -4.80
C LEU A 35 15.09 -5.55 -3.33
N ILE A 36 14.27 -4.82 -2.57
CA ILE A 36 14.47 -4.65 -1.13
C ILE A 36 14.48 -6.02 -0.45
N ALA A 37 13.49 -6.86 -0.74
CA ALA A 37 13.38 -8.21 -0.18
C ALA A 37 14.64 -9.05 -0.42
N ARG A 38 15.20 -9.00 -1.64
CA ARG A 38 16.45 -9.68 -1.98
C ARG A 38 17.65 -9.12 -1.20
N MET A 39 17.73 -7.80 -1.02
CA MET A 39 18.83 -7.15 -0.30
C MET A 39 18.80 -7.43 1.21
N THR A 40 17.61 -7.51 1.79
CA THR A 40 17.40 -7.74 3.24
C THR A 40 17.31 -9.22 3.61
N GLY A 41 17.20 -10.12 2.62
CA GLY A 41 16.97 -11.54 2.85
C GLY A 41 15.57 -11.85 3.39
N THR A 42 14.62 -10.94 3.17
CA THR A 42 13.21 -11.05 3.60
C THR A 42 12.33 -11.45 2.41
N THR A 43 11.06 -11.74 2.65
CA THR A 43 10.10 -12.01 1.58
C THR A 43 9.50 -10.72 1.01
N TYR A 44 8.94 -10.80 -0.19
CA TYR A 44 8.17 -9.69 -0.79
C TYR A 44 6.99 -9.29 0.12
N ASN A 45 6.28 -10.27 0.67
CA ASN A 45 5.14 -10.05 1.56
C ASN A 45 5.57 -9.29 2.82
N GLU A 46 6.69 -9.68 3.43
CA GLU A 46 7.26 -8.97 4.59
C GLU A 46 7.57 -7.51 4.26
N VAL A 47 8.22 -7.25 3.12
CA VAL A 47 8.53 -5.88 2.68
C VAL A 47 7.26 -5.08 2.42
N ASN A 48 6.28 -5.65 1.74
CA ASN A 48 5.02 -5.00 1.43
C ASN A 48 4.27 -4.60 2.73
N ILE A 49 4.17 -5.53 3.68
CA ILE A 49 3.55 -5.26 4.99
C ILE A 49 4.35 -4.20 5.77
N ILE A 50 5.67 -4.28 5.83
CA ILE A 50 6.48 -3.27 6.52
C ILE A 50 6.29 -1.88 5.87
N ILE A 51 6.34 -1.77 4.55
CA ILE A 51 6.24 -0.46 3.88
C ILE A 51 4.84 0.14 4.05
N TYR A 52 3.79 -0.59 3.68
CA TYR A 52 2.44 -0.03 3.60
C TYR A 52 1.69 -0.04 4.90
N TYR A 53 2.05 -0.92 5.84
CA TYR A 53 1.38 -0.99 7.12
C TYR A 53 2.25 -0.41 8.25
N LEU A 54 3.57 -0.25 8.12
CA LEU A 54 4.39 0.36 9.20
C LEU A 54 4.96 1.70 8.77
N VAL A 55 5.84 1.71 7.77
CA VAL A 55 6.67 2.89 7.45
C VAL A 55 5.81 4.07 6.99
N ILE A 56 4.96 3.85 5.99
CA ILE A 56 4.12 4.93 5.43
C ILE A 56 3.14 5.45 6.49
N PRO A 57 2.31 4.63 7.15
CA PRO A 57 1.36 5.16 8.14
C PRO A 57 2.02 5.78 9.38
N LEU A 58 3.14 5.21 9.85
CA LEU A 58 3.87 5.78 10.99
C LEU A 58 4.42 7.17 10.65
N SER A 59 4.91 7.37 9.43
CA SER A 59 5.36 8.70 9.00
C SER A 59 4.21 9.72 8.99
N TRP A 60 2.99 9.32 8.59
CA TRP A 60 1.81 10.18 8.67
C TRP A 60 1.47 10.51 10.12
N ALA A 61 1.55 9.54 11.02
CA ALA A 61 1.31 9.76 12.44
C ALA A 61 2.31 10.76 13.03
N ILE A 62 3.58 10.72 12.63
CA ILE A 62 4.60 11.70 13.03
C ILE A 62 4.26 13.10 12.50
N MET A 63 3.85 13.20 11.23
CA MET A 63 3.43 14.47 10.64
C MET A 63 2.20 15.04 11.33
N LEU A 64 1.23 14.19 11.68
CA LEU A 64 0.04 14.58 12.45
C LEU A 64 0.40 15.07 13.86
N ASP A 65 1.32 14.41 14.54
CA ASP A 65 1.80 14.86 15.86
C ASP A 65 2.45 16.24 15.78
N TYR A 66 3.20 16.50 14.71
CA TYR A 66 3.76 17.82 14.44
C TYR A 66 2.66 18.87 14.18
N ILE A 67 1.71 18.58 13.28
CA ILE A 67 0.60 19.48 12.91
C ILE A 67 -0.30 19.82 14.09
N THR A 68 -0.53 18.87 15.00
CA THR A 68 -1.44 19.03 16.14
C THR A 68 -0.72 19.53 17.41
N GLY A 69 0.62 19.49 17.43
CA GLY A 69 1.42 19.76 18.63
C GLY A 69 1.23 18.71 19.73
N MET A 70 0.60 17.57 19.43
CA MET A 70 0.30 16.50 20.39
C MET A 70 1.07 15.23 20.03
N PRO A 71 2.08 14.81 20.81
CA PRO A 71 2.93 13.67 20.46
C PRO A 71 2.30 12.33 20.86
N PHE A 72 1.08 12.03 20.39
CA PHE A 72 0.34 10.83 20.77
C PHE A 72 0.11 9.84 19.63
N SER A 73 -0.05 10.30 18.40
CA SER A 73 -0.43 9.46 17.26
C SER A 73 0.69 8.48 16.92
N ALA A 74 1.94 8.94 16.79
CA ALA A 74 3.05 8.06 16.43
C ALA A 74 3.40 7.04 17.54
N PRO A 75 3.44 7.41 18.84
CA PRO A 75 3.60 6.43 19.91
C PRO A 75 2.46 5.41 20.00
N LEU A 76 1.19 5.86 19.86
CA LEU A 76 0.04 4.96 19.90
C LEU A 76 0.05 3.99 18.71
N TYR A 77 0.42 4.48 17.52
CA TYR A 77 0.57 3.65 16.33
C TYR A 77 1.68 2.61 16.51
N SER A 78 2.82 3.04 17.04
CA SER A 78 3.96 2.15 17.34
C SER A 78 3.59 1.09 18.38
N LEU A 79 2.82 1.46 19.41
CA LEU A 79 2.31 0.51 20.40
C LEU A 79 1.37 -0.52 19.76
N GLY A 80 0.49 -0.09 18.85
CA GLY A 80 -0.35 -1.00 18.06
C GLY A 80 0.47 -2.02 17.28
N TRP A 81 1.59 -1.58 16.70
CA TRP A 81 2.54 -2.46 15.99
C TRP A 81 3.29 -3.42 16.90
N ILE A 82 3.71 -2.97 18.09
CA ILE A 82 4.30 -3.85 19.11
C ILE A 82 3.30 -4.93 19.50
N ILE A 83 2.05 -4.55 19.78
CA ILE A 83 0.98 -5.51 20.07
C ILE A 83 0.79 -6.45 18.89
N PHE A 84 0.72 -5.95 17.66
CA PHE A 84 0.58 -6.77 16.47
C PHE A 84 1.67 -7.83 16.35
N ILE A 85 2.94 -7.48 16.61
CA ILE A 85 4.07 -8.42 16.53
C ILE A 85 4.03 -9.45 17.69
N TRP A 86 3.67 -9.02 18.90
CA TRP A 86 3.81 -9.81 20.15
C TRP A 86 2.52 -10.47 20.65
N LYS A 87 1.38 -10.23 19.99
CA LYS A 87 0.06 -10.72 20.43
C LYS A 87 0.00 -12.24 20.58
N ASP A 88 0.74 -12.98 19.75
CA ASP A 88 0.74 -14.43 19.71
C ASP A 88 2.14 -14.98 19.37
N LYS A 89 2.28 -16.32 19.38
CA LYS A 89 3.56 -17.01 19.12
C LYS A 89 3.84 -17.25 17.63
N MET A 90 3.05 -16.66 16.72
CA MET A 90 3.23 -16.79 15.28
C MET A 90 4.55 -16.16 14.86
N LYS A 91 5.27 -16.79 13.93
CA LYS A 91 6.47 -16.17 13.35
C LYS A 91 6.08 -14.91 12.59
N PHE A 92 6.98 -13.94 12.57
CA PHE A 92 6.76 -12.69 11.86
C PHE A 92 6.47 -12.90 10.37
N SER A 93 7.18 -13.83 9.71
CA SER A 93 6.96 -14.23 8.32
C SER A 93 5.53 -14.68 8.08
N ASP A 94 5.05 -15.63 8.88
CA ASP A 94 3.73 -16.23 8.71
C ASP A 94 2.64 -15.16 8.96
N ARG A 95 2.88 -14.25 9.90
CA ARG A 95 1.99 -13.12 10.18
C ARG A 95 1.92 -12.15 8.99
N CYS A 96 3.07 -11.86 8.37
CA CYS A 96 3.13 -11.03 7.17
C CYS A 96 2.43 -11.69 5.99
N ASP A 97 2.61 -13.00 5.80
CA ASP A 97 1.91 -13.75 4.76
C ASP A 97 0.38 -13.71 4.98
N TRP A 98 -0.08 -13.94 6.21
CA TRP A 98 -1.50 -13.81 6.54
C TRP A 98 -2.04 -12.40 6.31
N ALA A 99 -1.29 -11.37 6.73
CA ALA A 99 -1.71 -9.98 6.53
C ALA A 99 -1.72 -9.61 5.05
N PHE A 100 -0.74 -10.09 4.28
CA PHE A 100 -0.64 -9.88 2.84
C PHE A 100 -1.80 -10.53 2.10
N ASP A 101 -2.16 -11.77 2.43
CA ASP A 101 -3.32 -12.44 1.85
C ASP A 101 -4.62 -11.65 2.10
N LYS A 102 -4.77 -11.09 3.31
CA LYS A 102 -5.90 -10.20 3.61
C LYS A 102 -5.88 -8.90 2.80
N SER A 103 -4.70 -8.34 2.56
CA SER A 103 -4.55 -7.18 1.66
C SER A 103 -4.91 -7.53 0.23
N VAL A 104 -4.50 -8.71 -0.27
CA VAL A 104 -4.86 -9.19 -1.61
C VAL A 104 -6.38 -9.38 -1.73
N ASP A 105 -7.02 -10.02 -0.75
CA ASP A 105 -8.48 -10.17 -0.70
C ASP A 105 -9.19 -8.80 -0.77
N PHE A 106 -8.70 -7.82 -0.02
CA PHE A 106 -9.21 -6.44 -0.03
C PHE A 106 -9.02 -5.76 -1.40
N LEU A 107 -7.87 -5.90 -2.04
CA LEU A 107 -7.61 -5.32 -3.36
C LEU A 107 -8.46 -5.98 -4.45
N LEU A 108 -8.66 -7.30 -4.35
CA LEU A 108 -9.49 -8.07 -5.26
C LEU A 108 -10.98 -7.80 -5.06
N TRP A 109 -11.42 -7.35 -3.89
CA TRP A 109 -12.80 -6.96 -3.64
C TRP A 109 -13.27 -5.84 -4.58
N PHE A 110 -12.37 -4.95 -5.01
CA PHE A 110 -12.66 -3.90 -5.99
C PHE A 110 -12.94 -4.44 -7.42
N LYS A 111 -12.75 -5.75 -7.68
CA LYS A 111 -13.27 -6.38 -8.91
C LYS A 111 -14.77 -6.16 -9.08
N ARG A 112 -15.53 -6.03 -7.99
CA ARG A 112 -16.96 -5.74 -8.03
C ARG A 112 -17.32 -4.39 -8.68
N ILE A 113 -16.37 -3.44 -8.69
CA ILE A 113 -16.51 -2.13 -9.36
C ILE A 113 -15.70 -2.06 -10.66
N GLY A 114 -15.22 -3.20 -11.17
CA GLY A 114 -14.49 -3.30 -12.44
C GLY A 114 -12.99 -3.06 -12.34
N TRP A 115 -12.40 -2.95 -11.15
CA TRP A 115 -10.94 -2.82 -10.99
C TRP A 115 -10.26 -4.18 -10.92
N ASN A 116 -9.13 -4.33 -11.61
CA ASN A 116 -8.28 -5.50 -11.44
C ASN A 116 -7.25 -5.26 -10.32
N TYR A 117 -6.53 -6.32 -9.93
CA TYR A 117 -5.53 -6.25 -8.87
C TYR A 117 -4.48 -5.15 -9.11
N ILE A 118 -3.95 -5.03 -10.32
CA ILE A 118 -2.93 -4.03 -10.69
C ILE A 118 -3.46 -2.61 -10.44
N VAL A 119 -4.66 -2.32 -10.93
CA VAL A 119 -5.29 -1.01 -10.78
C VAL A 119 -5.56 -0.71 -9.31
N SER A 120 -6.16 -1.64 -8.57
CA SER A 120 -6.40 -1.48 -7.13
C SER A 120 -5.10 -1.23 -6.36
N SER A 121 -4.04 -1.99 -6.65
CA SER A 121 -2.74 -1.84 -6.01
C SER A 121 -2.14 -0.46 -6.28
N VAL A 122 -2.13 0.02 -7.52
CA VAL A 122 -1.58 1.36 -7.81
C VAL A 122 -2.37 2.47 -7.14
N ILE A 123 -3.71 2.38 -7.14
CA ILE A 123 -4.54 3.39 -6.50
C ILE A 123 -4.28 3.41 -4.98
N ILE A 124 -4.33 2.25 -4.32
CA ILE A 124 -4.26 2.16 -2.86
C ILE A 124 -2.83 2.32 -2.34
N CYS A 125 -1.82 1.78 -3.01
CA CYS A 125 -0.44 1.78 -2.53
C CYS A 125 0.38 2.97 -3.05
N VAL A 126 -0.08 3.70 -4.07
CA VAL A 126 0.66 4.83 -4.65
C VAL A 126 -0.16 6.10 -4.61
N VAL A 127 -1.33 6.12 -5.25
CA VAL A 127 -2.11 7.35 -5.40
C VAL A 127 -2.62 7.86 -4.05
N VAL A 128 -3.24 7.00 -3.25
CA VAL A 128 -3.77 7.38 -1.92
C VAL A 128 -2.65 7.87 -1.00
N PRO A 129 -1.50 7.16 -0.85
CA PRO A 129 -0.38 7.68 -0.07
C PRO A 129 0.15 9.03 -0.53
N ILE A 130 0.30 9.24 -1.84
CA ILE A 130 0.76 10.53 -2.39
C ILE A 130 -0.22 11.65 -2.02
N LEU A 131 -1.53 11.41 -2.14
CA LEU A 131 -2.54 12.40 -1.77
C LEU A 131 -2.49 12.73 -0.28
N ILE A 132 -2.36 11.72 0.59
CA ILE A 132 -2.25 11.93 2.04
C ILE A 132 -0.99 12.74 2.38
N TYR A 133 0.16 12.40 1.79
CA TYR A 133 1.38 13.19 2.00
C TYR A 133 1.23 14.63 1.50
N ALA A 134 0.59 14.84 0.34
CA ALA A 134 0.37 16.18 -0.19
C ALA A 134 -0.44 17.05 0.79
N GLU A 135 -1.53 16.51 1.33
CA GLU A 135 -2.37 17.21 2.33
C GLU A 135 -1.60 17.47 3.64
N LEU A 136 -0.88 16.48 4.16
CA LEU A 136 -0.10 16.63 5.39
C LEU A 136 1.02 17.65 5.22
N ILE A 137 1.76 17.63 4.10
CA ILE A 137 2.81 18.61 3.80
C ILE A 137 2.21 20.01 3.65
N TYR A 138 1.09 20.14 2.93
CA TYR A 138 0.39 21.41 2.78
C TYR A 138 -0.02 21.99 4.14
N ALA A 139 -0.60 21.17 5.01
CA ALA A 139 -0.96 21.57 6.37
C ALA A 139 0.26 22.07 7.17
N ILE A 140 1.39 21.35 7.12
CA ILE A 140 2.66 21.76 7.76
C ILE A 140 3.13 23.11 7.25
N ILE A 141 3.15 23.32 5.94
CA ILE A 141 3.61 24.57 5.34
C ILE A 141 2.68 25.72 5.70
N SER A 142 1.36 25.49 5.75
CA SER A 142 0.37 26.53 6.07
C SER A 142 0.41 27.03 7.51
N GLN A 143 1.05 26.28 8.41
CA GLN A 143 1.20 26.64 9.83
C GLN A 143 2.48 27.46 10.10
N ASN A 144 3.44 27.47 9.17
CA ASN A 144 4.68 28.25 9.24
C ASN A 144 4.55 29.61 8.53
#